data_AF-A0A060Z6M2-F1
#
_entry.id   AF-A0A060Z6M2-F1
#
_cell.length_a   1.000
_cell.length_b   1.000
_cell.length_c   1.000
_cell.angle_alpha   90.00
_cell.angle_beta   90.00
_cell.angle_gamma   90.00
#
_symmetry.space_group_name_H-M   'P 1'
#
loop_
_entity.id
_entity.type
_entity.pdbx_description
1 polymer ?
#
loop_
_entity_poly.entity_id
_entity_poly.type
_entity_poly.pdbx_seq_one_letter_code
_entity_poly.pdbx_strand_id
1 'polypeptide(L)'
;CELNVTTDALRAIAKLALERKTGARGLRSIMEKLLLEPMFEVPCSDIVSVELTEDVVLGKSEPHYVRAPAKEAAEEEYDSGIEEENWPRQMDAATNN
;
A
#
# COMPACT_ATOMS: atom_id res chain seq x y z
N CYS A 1 -2.03 -1.93 6.03
CA CYS A 1 -1.61 -3.27 5.59
C CYS A 1 -2.31 -4.30 6.48
N GLU A 2 -3.07 -5.21 5.88
CA GLU A 2 -3.79 -6.29 6.56
C GLU A 2 -3.06 -7.62 6.37
N LEU A 3 -3.07 -8.48 7.39
CA LEU A 3 -2.54 -9.84 7.29
C LEU A 3 -3.70 -10.84 7.19
N ASN A 4 -3.81 -11.50 6.05
CA ASN A 4 -4.80 -12.52 5.78
C ASN A 4 -4.17 -13.90 5.87
N VAL A 5 -4.64 -14.72 6.79
CA VAL A 5 -4.17 -16.10 6.95
C VAL A 5 -5.34 -17.04 6.66
N THR A 6 -5.21 -17.83 5.60
CA THR A 6 -6.26 -18.77 5.21
C THR A 6 -6.51 -19.81 6.30
N THR A 7 -7.72 -20.38 6.34
CA THR A 7 -8.05 -21.42 7.33
C THR A 7 -7.13 -22.63 7.21
N ASP A 8 -6.74 -23.01 5.99
CA ASP A 8 -5.84 -24.14 5.77
C ASP A 8 -4.40 -23.82 6.21
N ALA A 9 -3.94 -22.57 6.02
CA ALA A 9 -2.68 -22.12 6.62
C ALA A 9 -2.70 -22.23 8.14
N LEU A 10 -3.78 -21.81 8.81
CA LEU A 10 -3.90 -21.93 10.27
C LEU A 10 -3.83 -23.39 10.73
N ARG A 11 -4.50 -24.31 10.03
CA ARG A 11 -4.44 -25.75 10.32
C ARG A 11 -3.02 -26.30 10.11
N ALA A 12 -2.36 -25.91 9.03
CA ALA A 12 -0.99 -26.33 8.75
C ALA A 12 -0.02 -25.84 9.82
N ILE A 13 -0.13 -24.58 10.26
CA ILE A 13 0.68 -24.01 11.34
C ILE A 13 0.48 -24.80 12.64
N ALA A 14 -0.77 -25.10 13.00
CA ALA A 14 -1.08 -25.88 14.19
C ALA A 14 -0.49 -27.31 14.12
N LYS A 15 -0.60 -27.96 12.97
CA LYS A 15 -0.03 -29.30 12.75
C LYS A 15 1.50 -29.30 12.87
N LEU A 16 2.17 -28.33 12.23
CA LEU A 16 3.63 -28.16 12.33
C LEU A 16 4.09 -27.90 13.77
N ALA A 17 3.35 -27.10 14.55
CA ALA A 17 3.67 -26.86 15.95
C ALA A 17 3.54 -28.12 16.82
N LEU A 18 2.52 -28.95 16.54
CA LEU A 18 2.32 -30.24 17.20
C LEU A 18 3.46 -31.22 16.85
N GLU A 19 3.81 -31.35 15.56
CA GLU A 19 4.89 -32.21 15.09
C GLU A 19 6.24 -31.85 15.73
N ARG A 20 6.50 -30.54 15.90
CA ARG A 20 7.71 -30.04 16.56
C ARG A 20 7.72 -30.21 18.08
N LYS A 21 6.65 -30.75 18.70
CA LYS A 21 6.52 -30.98 20.15
C LYS A 21 6.81 -29.74 21.02
N THR A 22 6.61 -28.56 20.45
CA THR A 22 6.92 -27.26 21.10
C THR A 22 5.68 -26.58 21.67
N GLY A 23 4.48 -27.15 21.43
CA GLY A 23 3.21 -26.61 21.89
C GLY A 23 3.00 -25.16 21.42
N ALA A 24 2.44 -24.31 22.28
CA ALA A 24 2.17 -22.90 21.94
C ALA A 24 3.43 -22.08 21.59
N ARG A 25 4.62 -22.46 22.10
CA ARG A 25 5.88 -21.80 21.74
C ARG A 25 6.28 -22.07 20.29
N GLY A 26 5.90 -23.23 19.76
CA GLY A 26 6.11 -23.60 18.36
C GLY A 26 5.38 -22.69 17.39
N LEU A 27 4.14 -22.29 17.73
CA LEU A 27 3.34 -21.39 16.91
C LEU A 27 4.05 -20.05 16.70
N ARG A 28 4.58 -19.45 17.77
CA ARG A 28 5.33 -18.19 17.70
C ARG A 28 6.53 -18.30 16.75
N SER A 29 7.32 -19.35 16.89
CA SER A 29 8.50 -19.56 16.03
C SER A 29 8.14 -19.77 14.56
N ILE A 30 7.04 -20.48 14.27
CA ILE A 30 6.56 -20.67 12.90
C ILE A 30 6.11 -19.33 12.31
N MET A 31 5.31 -18.55 13.06
CA MET A 31 4.86 -17.23 12.62
C MET A 31 6.01 -16.26 12.39
N GLU A 32 7.01 -16.23 13.28
CA GLU A 32 8.22 -15.38 13.10
C GLU A 32 8.94 -15.71 11.80
N LYS A 33 9.03 -17.00 11.43
CA LYS A 33 9.64 -17.41 10.17
C LYS A 33 8.82 -16.96 8.96
N LEU A 34 7.50 -17.14 9.00
CA LEU A 34 6.60 -16.80 7.89
C LEU A 34 6.52 -15.29 7.65
N LEU A 35 6.63 -14.50 8.72
CA LEU A 35 6.51 -13.05 8.66
C LEU A 35 7.84 -12.31 8.43
N LEU A 36 8.98 -13.01 8.45
CA LEU A 36 10.29 -12.38 8.36
C LEU A 36 10.44 -11.51 7.10
N GLU A 37 10.06 -12.06 5.94
CA GLU A 37 10.12 -11.35 4.66
C GLU A 37 8.99 -10.29 4.53
N PRO A 38 7.71 -10.59 4.82
CA PRO A 38 6.67 -9.56 4.84
C PRO A 38 6.97 -8.36 5.73
N MET A 39 7.63 -8.57 6.87
CA MET A 39 8.04 -7.48 7.77
C MET A 39 9.07 -6.53 7.16
N PHE A 40 9.80 -6.97 6.13
CA PHE A 40 10.77 -6.17 5.38
C PHE A 40 10.15 -5.54 4.12
N GLU A 41 9.32 -6.28 3.39
CA GLU A 41 8.72 -5.83 2.13
C GLU A 41 7.58 -4.82 2.33
N VAL A 42 6.80 -4.96 3.42
CA VAL A 42 5.64 -4.09 3.67
C VAL A 42 6.02 -2.64 4.01
N PRO A 43 7.01 -2.36 4.89
CA PRO A 43 7.40 -0.99 5.20
C PRO A 43 7.75 -0.15 3.97
N CYS A 44 7.26 1.09 3.91
CA CYS A 44 7.51 2.03 2.82
C CYS A 44 7.09 1.55 1.41
N SER A 45 6.21 0.54 1.32
CA SER A 45 5.65 0.04 0.06
C SER A 45 4.20 0.51 -0.17
N ASP A 46 3.65 0.18 -1.33
CA ASP A 46 2.25 0.33 -1.70
C ASP A 46 1.38 -0.91 -1.35
N ILE A 47 1.93 -1.85 -0.55
CA ILE A 47 1.26 -3.09 -0.17
C ILE A 47 0.17 -2.82 0.87
N VAL A 48 -1.04 -3.23 0.56
CA VAL A 48 -2.23 -3.09 1.41
C VAL A 48 -2.62 -4.37 2.12
N SER A 49 -2.24 -5.54 1.60
CA SER A 49 -2.51 -6.83 2.26
C SER A 49 -1.43 -7.87 1.95
N VAL A 50 -1.17 -8.75 2.92
CA VAL A 50 -0.34 -9.94 2.79
C VAL A 50 -1.21 -11.17 3.01
N GLU A 51 -1.21 -12.12 2.08
CA GLU A 51 -1.97 -13.35 2.17
C GLU A 51 -1.05 -14.57 2.36
N LEU A 52 -1.34 -15.36 3.40
CA LEU A 52 -0.63 -16.58 3.76
C LEU A 52 -1.54 -17.81 3.54
N THR A 53 -1.11 -18.67 2.62
CA THR A 53 -1.78 -19.93 2.28
C THR A 53 -1.08 -21.14 2.92
N GLU A 54 -1.71 -22.31 2.89
CA GLU A 54 -1.08 -23.56 3.35
C GLU A 54 0.27 -23.81 2.64
N ASP A 55 0.35 -23.54 1.34
CA ASP A 55 1.58 -23.75 0.59
C ASP A 55 2.72 -22.83 1.05
N VAL A 56 2.41 -21.61 1.48
CA VAL A 56 3.39 -20.71 2.11
C VAL A 56 3.90 -21.29 3.43
N VAL A 57 2.98 -21.81 4.26
CA VAL A 57 3.32 -22.46 5.54
C VAL A 57 4.22 -23.68 5.33
N LEU A 58 3.95 -24.46 4.29
CA LEU A 58 4.72 -25.65 3.91
C LEU A 58 6.01 -25.31 3.15
N GLY A 59 6.26 -24.04 2.83
CA GLY A 59 7.46 -23.58 2.12
C GLY A 59 7.48 -23.95 0.64
N LYS A 60 6.32 -24.13 0.02
CA LYS A 60 6.19 -24.43 -1.41
C LYS A 60 5.97 -23.18 -2.27
N SER A 61 5.52 -22.08 -1.67
CA SER A 61 5.30 -20.80 -2.33
C SER A 61 5.69 -19.63 -1.42
N GLU A 62 5.86 -18.46 -2.00
CA GLU A 62 6.09 -17.20 -1.28
C GLU A 62 4.76 -16.53 -0.86
N PRO A 63 4.77 -15.64 0.14
CA PRO A 63 3.61 -14.84 0.51
C PRO A 63 3.04 -14.05 -0.67
N HIS A 64 1.72 -13.92 -0.74
CA HIS A 64 1.07 -13.12 -1.77
C HIS A 64 0.86 -11.69 -1.27
N TYR A 65 1.26 -10.70 -2.07
CA TYR A 65 1.16 -9.28 -1.73
C TYR A 65 0.12 -8.58 -2.61
N VAL A 66 -0.85 -7.92 -1.98
CA VAL A 66 -1.87 -7.09 -2.64
C VAL A 66 -1.44 -5.63 -2.53
N ARG A 67 -1.37 -4.92 -3.67
CA ARG A 67 -0.97 -3.51 -3.74
C ARG A 67 -2.17 -2.60 -3.97
N ALA A 68 -2.08 -1.36 -3.47
CA ALA A 68 -3.05 -0.33 -3.79
C ALA A 68 -3.06 -0.05 -5.30
N PRO A 69 -4.23 0.24 -5.90
CA PRO A 69 -4.27 0.73 -7.28
C PRO A 69 -3.48 2.03 -7.37
N ALA A 70 -2.69 2.18 -8.44
CA ALA A 70 -1.95 3.41 -8.70
C ALA A 70 -2.95 4.57 -8.75
N LYS A 71 -2.72 5.61 -7.94
CA LYS A 71 -3.44 6.88 -8.09
C LYS A 71 -3.01 7.46 -9.43
N GLU A 72 -3.89 7.41 -10.43
CA GLU A 72 -3.74 8.24 -11.63
C GLU A 72 -3.58 9.68 -11.15
N ALA A 73 -2.49 10.33 -11.59
CA ALA A 73 -2.17 11.69 -11.23
C ALA A 73 -3.36 12.57 -11.64
N ALA A 74 -4.09 13.10 -10.66
CA ALA A 74 -5.00 14.19 -10.93
C ALA A 74 -4.16 15.34 -11.48
N GLU A 75 -4.35 15.65 -12.75
CA GLU A 75 -3.80 16.85 -13.39
C GLU A 75 -4.29 18.05 -12.56
N GLU A 76 -3.39 18.65 -11.78
CA GLU A 76 -3.65 19.93 -11.17
C GLU A 76 -3.67 20.96 -12.31
N GLU A 77 -4.88 21.29 -12.78
CA GLU A 77 -5.13 22.37 -13.72
C GLU A 77 -4.61 23.67 -13.09
N TYR A 78 -3.48 24.16 -13.61
CA TYR A 78 -2.90 25.45 -13.23
C TYR A 78 -3.84 26.54 -13.75
N ASP A 79 -4.69 27.06 -12.86
CA ASP A 79 -5.47 28.27 -13.11
C ASP A 79 -4.50 29.46 -13.23
N SER A 80 -4.04 29.72 -14.46
CA SER A 80 -3.31 30.93 -14.80
C SER A 80 -4.29 32.11 -14.79
N GLY A 81 -4.65 32.57 -13.60
CA GLY A 81 -5.39 33.81 -13.40
C GLY A 81 -4.65 34.95 -14.09
N ILE A 82 -5.16 35.37 -15.26
CA ILE A 82 -4.78 36.62 -15.90
C ILE A 82 -5.24 37.73 -14.95
N GLU A 83 -4.31 38.31 -14.20
CA GLU A 83 -4.52 39.62 -13.59
C GLU A 83 -4.65 40.61 -14.75
N GLU A 84 -5.90 40.99 -15.06
CA GLU A 84 -6.16 42.10 -15.98
C GLU A 84 -5.49 43.36 -15.41
N GLU A 85 -4.36 43.74 -15.99
CA GLU A 85 -3.75 45.04 -15.83
C GLU A 85 -4.76 46.11 -16.27
N ASN A 86 -5.50 46.65 -15.30
CA ASN A 86 -6.34 47.83 -15.47
C ASN A 86 -5.45 49.06 -15.73
N TRP A 87 -5.04 49.25 -16.97
CA TRP A 87 -4.41 50.47 -17.44
C TRP A 87 -5.48 51.43 -17.98
N PRO A 88 -5.79 52.57 -17.32
CA PRO A 88 -6.74 53.52 -17.86
C PRO A 88 -6.13 54.24 -19.07
N ARG A 89 -6.48 53.79 -20.28
CA ARG A 89 -6.32 54.58 -21.50
C ARG A 89 -7.50 55.55 -21.60
N GLN A 90 -7.28 56.83 -21.29
CA GLN A 90 -8.09 57.89 -21.86
C GLN A 90 -7.29 58.60 -22.95
N MET A 91 -7.70 58.33 -24.19
CA MET A 91 -7.40 59.07 -25.41
C MET A 91 -8.72 58.95 -26.21
N ASP A 92 -9.41 59.99 -26.65
CA ASP A 92 -8.98 61.27 -27.20
C ASP A 92 -10.12 62.29 -27.23
N ALA A 93 -9.72 63.53 -27.53
CA ALA A 93 -10.43 64.56 -28.30
C ALA A 93 -11.43 65.49 -27.57
N ALA A 94 -11.06 66.76 -27.43
CA ALA A 94 -11.42 67.77 -28.44
C ALA A 94 -11.00 69.18 -27.99
N THR A 95 -10.25 69.84 -28.85
CA THR A 95 -10.09 71.30 -28.92
C THR A 95 -11.46 71.99 -29.03
N ASN A 96 -11.72 73.06 -28.27
CA ASN A 96 -12.15 74.40 -28.74
C ASN A 96 -12.85 75.26 -27.65
N ASN A 97 -12.40 76.52 -27.61
CA ASN A 97 -12.99 77.76 -27.04
C ASN A 97 -12.90 78.02 -25.54
#